data_AF-U3BDQ4-F1
#
_entry.id   AF-U3BDQ4-F1
#
_cell.length_a   1.000
_cell.length_b   1.000
_cell.length_c   1.000
_cell.angle_alpha   90.00
_cell.angle_beta   90.00
_cell.angle_gamma   90.00
#
_symmetry.space_group_name_H-M   'P 1'
#
loop_
_entity.id
_entity.type
_entity.pdbx_description
1 polymer ?
#
loop_
_entity_poly.entity_id
_entity_poly.type
_entity_poly.pdbx_seq_one_letter_code
_entity_poly.pdbx_strand_id
1 'polypeptide(L)'
;MLNAVKFNRMLRMLFLPCYGAFLASLVSPAVAENGAQGGWTQYKGEGYVLCDALLEELNRYKYPERPGSCPWAAVVGYPELKDPPWEELDAEKHGELLYQLQRLNYFGGGVYFSGIEDGSKEGGASRAESYLREKVRAFLQNGGQIRLWRTPLPKNFGMLAGSPETAGPLNILQLRSKVPLHRAKDLGLDQCPDISVPEWSSSIMLVNDDLTGPDPRLNPSVTQAGLRNINNTEIWMYKEIPHRFSIREESVEIYRDDLPLSEFCRLVYSRSAQGEE
;
A
#
# COMPACT_ATOMS: atom_id res chain seq x y z
N MET A 1 76.22 -38.84 15.67
CA MET A 1 76.72 -39.90 16.58
C MET A 1 76.44 -39.47 18.01
N LEU A 2 75.40 -40.02 18.63
CA LEU A 2 75.24 -40.07 20.08
C LEU A 2 74.26 -41.20 20.40
N ASN A 3 74.65 -41.97 21.41
CA ASN A 3 74.28 -43.35 21.63
C ASN A 3 72.87 -43.57 22.21
N ALA A 4 72.24 -44.61 21.67
CA ALA A 4 71.45 -45.68 22.28
C ALA A 4 71.29 -45.65 23.84
N VAL A 5 70.06 -45.60 24.37
CA VAL A 5 69.17 -46.75 24.73
C VAL A 5 69.41 -47.30 26.15
N LYS A 6 68.42 -47.13 27.05
CA LYS A 6 67.55 -48.18 27.66
C LYS A 6 66.99 -47.72 29.02
N PHE A 7 65.70 -47.40 29.03
CA PHE A 7 64.86 -47.42 30.23
C PHE A 7 64.10 -48.75 30.21
N ASN A 8 64.20 -49.56 31.26
CA ASN A 8 63.54 -50.86 31.34
C ASN A 8 62.53 -50.87 32.50
N ARG A 9 61.26 -50.94 32.12
CA ARG A 9 60.14 -51.67 32.74
C ARG A 9 60.17 -51.93 34.25
N MET A 10 59.14 -51.42 34.93
CA MET A 10 58.22 -52.31 35.65
C MET A 10 56.76 -51.90 35.41
N LEU A 11 56.03 -52.81 34.77
CA LEU A 11 54.58 -52.85 34.67
C LEU A 11 53.98 -53.21 36.04
N ARG A 12 52.81 -52.64 36.37
CA ARG A 12 51.50 -53.34 36.33
C ARG A 12 50.42 -52.39 36.89
N MET A 13 49.57 -51.85 36.03
CA MET A 13 48.26 -52.40 35.63
C MET A 13 47.16 -52.10 36.67
N LEU A 14 46.21 -51.22 36.33
CA LEU A 14 44.81 -51.58 36.01
C LEU A 14 43.93 -50.30 35.85
N PHE A 15 43.48 -50.10 34.60
CA PHE A 15 42.20 -49.55 34.08
C PHE A 15 41.63 -48.14 34.44
N LEU A 16 41.60 -47.32 33.39
CA LEU A 16 40.68 -46.24 32.95
C LEU A 16 39.15 -46.47 33.22
N PRO A 17 38.24 -45.53 32.88
CA PRO A 17 38.29 -44.05 32.85
C PRO A 17 36.99 -43.35 33.37
N CYS A 18 37.07 -42.02 33.46
CA CYS A 18 36.00 -41.03 33.62
C CYS A 18 34.79 -41.23 32.69
N TYR A 19 33.55 -41.00 33.17
CA TYR A 19 32.42 -40.41 32.41
C TYR A 19 31.20 -40.10 33.30
N GLY A 20 30.61 -38.90 33.12
CA GLY A 20 29.19 -38.56 33.40
C GLY A 20 28.81 -38.29 34.88
N ALA A 21 27.96 -37.34 35.24
CA ALA A 21 26.94 -36.63 34.48
C ALA A 21 26.72 -35.21 35.05
N PHE A 22 26.67 -34.23 34.14
CA PHE A 22 26.17 -32.89 34.39
C PHE A 22 24.64 -32.90 34.23
N LEU A 23 23.94 -32.22 35.14
CA LEU A 23 22.50 -32.06 35.18
C LEU A 23 22.00 -31.34 33.91
N ALA A 24 21.27 -32.05 33.05
CA ALA A 24 20.50 -31.46 31.97
C ALA A 24 19.11 -31.07 32.51
N SER A 25 18.91 -29.77 32.72
CA SER A 25 17.58 -29.18 32.90
C SER A 25 16.76 -29.44 31.65
N LEU A 26 15.66 -30.17 31.81
CA LEU A 26 14.60 -30.32 30.81
C LEU A 26 13.90 -28.96 30.64
N VAL A 27 14.46 -28.11 29.80
CA VAL A 27 13.72 -27.04 29.15
C VAL A 27 13.03 -27.69 27.96
N SER A 28 11.72 -27.92 28.08
CA SER A 28 10.89 -28.23 26.92
C SER A 28 11.16 -27.17 25.84
N PRO A 29 11.59 -27.53 24.62
CA PRO A 29 11.51 -26.58 23.53
C PRO A 29 10.03 -26.30 23.35
N ALA A 30 9.61 -25.09 23.70
CA ALA A 30 8.36 -24.55 23.19
C ALA A 30 8.40 -24.80 21.68
N VAL A 31 7.37 -25.47 21.19
CA VAL A 31 7.13 -25.67 19.76
C VAL A 31 7.28 -24.30 19.13
N ALA A 32 8.36 -24.09 18.38
CA ALA A 32 8.41 -23.00 17.43
C ALA A 32 7.29 -23.31 16.45
N GLU A 33 6.17 -22.61 16.56
CA GLU A 33 5.31 -22.41 15.41
C GLU A 33 6.21 -21.79 14.34
N ASN A 34 6.75 -22.64 13.48
CA ASN A 34 7.39 -22.27 12.23
C ASN A 34 6.31 -21.72 11.29
N GLY A 35 5.76 -20.55 11.63
CA GLY A 35 5.18 -19.68 10.64
C GLY A 35 6.34 -19.10 9.86
N ALA A 36 6.41 -19.38 8.56
CA ALA A 36 7.38 -18.77 7.66
C ALA A 36 7.32 -17.25 7.83
N GLN A 37 8.32 -16.65 8.49
CA GLN A 37 8.38 -15.21 8.68
C GLN A 37 8.85 -14.58 7.36
N GLY A 38 7.90 -14.16 6.52
CA GLY A 38 8.24 -13.24 5.45
C GLY A 38 8.71 -11.90 6.03
N GLY A 39 9.54 -11.19 5.27
CA GLY A 39 10.10 -9.91 5.66
C GLY A 39 10.03 -8.92 4.51
N TRP A 40 10.03 -7.64 4.86
CA TRP A 40 10.12 -6.56 3.89
C TRP A 40 11.58 -6.29 3.56
N THR A 41 11.85 -6.12 2.27
CA THR A 41 13.17 -5.75 1.75
C THR A 41 13.04 -4.55 0.83
N GLN A 42 14.11 -3.78 0.73
CA GLN A 42 14.17 -2.60 -0.11
C GLN A 42 14.81 -2.95 -1.44
N TYR A 43 14.02 -2.92 -2.50
CA TYR A 43 14.48 -3.22 -3.85
C TYR A 43 15.04 -1.97 -4.55
N LYS A 44 14.53 -0.79 -4.19
CA LYS A 44 14.99 0.50 -4.71
C LYS A 44 14.89 1.57 -3.64
N GLY A 45 15.85 2.50 -3.65
CA GLY A 45 15.81 3.71 -2.82
C GLY A 45 16.67 3.67 -1.56
N GLU A 46 17.70 2.82 -1.51
CA GLU A 46 18.66 2.74 -0.38
C GLU A 46 19.29 4.10 -0.06
N GLY A 47 19.32 4.43 1.24
CA GLY A 47 19.85 5.69 1.76
C GLY A 47 18.85 6.86 1.74
N TYR A 48 17.60 6.60 1.35
CA TYR A 48 16.54 7.60 1.46
C TYR A 48 15.77 7.43 2.76
N VAL A 49 15.84 8.47 3.60
CA VAL A 49 15.31 8.49 4.97
C VAL A 49 13.86 7.98 5.08
N LEU A 50 12.96 8.37 4.18
CA LEU A 50 11.56 7.90 4.21
C LEU A 50 11.43 6.41 3.84
N CYS A 51 12.22 5.95 2.86
CA CYS A 51 12.21 4.55 2.43
C CYS A 51 12.74 3.64 3.55
N ASP A 52 13.87 4.04 4.13
CA ASP A 52 14.52 3.30 5.21
C ASP A 52 13.64 3.27 6.48
N ALA A 53 13.01 4.40 6.83
CA ALA A 53 12.11 4.46 7.98
C ALA A 53 10.83 3.63 7.80
N LEU A 54 10.25 3.61 6.59
CA LEU A 54 9.11 2.76 6.30
C LEU A 54 9.48 1.28 6.22
N LEU A 55 10.68 0.95 5.74
CA LEU A 55 11.20 -0.42 5.79
C LEU A 55 11.32 -0.90 7.24
N GLU A 56 11.89 -0.07 8.11
CA GLU A 56 11.97 -0.37 9.54
C GLU A 56 10.56 -0.55 10.13
N GLU A 57 9.65 0.40 9.91
CA GLU A 57 8.29 0.34 10.41
C GLU A 57 7.54 -0.92 9.95
N LEU A 58 7.60 -1.25 8.65
CA LEU A 58 6.98 -2.47 8.11
C LEU A 58 7.56 -3.73 8.78
N ASN A 59 8.87 -3.81 8.97
CA ASN A 59 9.52 -4.96 9.61
C ASN A 59 9.30 -5.06 11.13
N ARG A 60 8.66 -4.07 11.77
CA ARG A 60 8.26 -4.18 13.20
C ARG A 60 7.09 -5.13 13.41
N TYR A 61 6.29 -5.35 12.37
CA TYR A 61 5.07 -6.16 12.45
C TYR A 61 5.29 -7.56 11.91
N LYS A 62 4.51 -8.50 12.45
CA LYS A 62 4.37 -9.85 11.87
C LYS A 62 3.22 -9.84 10.89
N TYR A 63 3.42 -10.42 9.72
CA TYR A 63 2.37 -10.54 8.71
C TYR A 63 1.83 -11.97 8.64
N PRO A 64 0.52 -12.14 8.40
CA PRO A 64 -0.02 -13.44 8.02
C PRO A 64 0.58 -13.91 6.68
N GLU A 65 0.35 -15.19 6.33
CA GLU A 65 0.85 -15.79 5.08
C GLU A 65 0.46 -14.97 3.83
N ARG A 66 -0.71 -14.33 3.87
CA ARG A 66 -1.16 -13.34 2.90
C ARG A 66 -1.32 -12.00 3.60
N PRO A 67 -0.39 -11.04 3.43
CA PRO A 67 -0.42 -9.77 4.15
C PRO A 67 -1.70 -8.95 3.94
N GLY A 68 -2.41 -9.14 2.82
CA GLY A 68 -3.66 -8.44 2.54
C GLY A 68 -3.49 -6.92 2.68
N SER A 69 -4.37 -6.29 3.46
CA SER A 69 -4.34 -4.83 3.67
C SER A 69 -3.45 -4.38 4.85
N CYS A 70 -2.77 -5.30 5.55
CA CYS A 70 -1.90 -4.95 6.68
C CYS A 70 -0.75 -3.99 6.32
N PRO A 71 -0.10 -4.09 5.15
CA PRO A 71 0.95 -3.14 4.76
C PRO A 71 0.38 -1.73 4.58
N TRP A 72 -0.83 -1.60 4.04
CA TRP A 72 -1.52 -0.32 3.95
C TRP A 72 -1.79 0.28 5.32
N ALA A 73 -2.29 -0.51 6.27
CA ALA A 73 -2.54 -0.04 7.63
C ALA A 73 -1.24 0.39 8.35
N ALA A 74 -0.16 -0.37 8.20
CA ALA A 74 1.15 -0.02 8.75
C ALA A 74 1.70 1.29 8.16
N VAL A 75 1.61 1.49 6.84
CA VAL A 75 2.08 2.72 6.18
C VAL A 75 1.21 3.91 6.58
N VAL A 76 -0.12 3.81 6.50
CA VAL A 76 -1.04 4.90 6.87
C VAL A 76 -0.95 5.25 8.36
N GLY A 77 -0.65 4.26 9.21
CA GLY A 77 -0.43 4.45 10.64
C GLY A 77 0.93 5.06 11.01
N TYR A 78 1.85 5.21 10.05
CA TYR A 78 3.21 5.68 10.34
C TYR A 78 3.19 7.13 10.89
N PRO A 79 3.64 7.38 12.15
CA PRO A 79 3.40 8.65 12.83
C PRO A 79 4.02 9.89 12.18
N GLU A 80 5.09 9.73 11.41
CA GLU A 80 5.75 10.84 10.71
C GLU A 80 5.02 11.26 9.43
N LEU A 81 4.12 10.43 8.89
CA LEU A 81 3.25 10.84 7.80
C LEU A 81 2.15 11.76 8.31
N LYS A 82 1.90 12.83 7.56
CA LYS A 82 0.83 13.78 7.82
C LYS A 82 -0.13 13.82 6.64
N ASP A 83 -1.41 14.01 6.95
CA ASP A 83 -2.40 14.31 5.93
C ASP A 83 -1.99 15.60 5.19
N PRO A 84 -2.16 15.66 3.85
CA PRO A 84 -2.16 16.93 3.13
C PRO A 84 -3.13 17.95 3.75
N PRO A 85 -2.99 19.26 3.47
CA PRO A 85 -3.88 20.29 3.99
C PRO A 85 -5.24 20.24 3.26
N TRP A 86 -6.01 19.20 3.58
CA TRP A 86 -7.34 18.93 3.05
C TRP A 86 -8.35 19.96 3.54
N GLU A 87 -9.11 20.52 2.61
CA GLU A 87 -10.34 21.25 2.86
C GLU A 87 -11.51 20.25 2.86
N GLU A 88 -12.25 20.15 3.96
CA GLU A 88 -13.47 19.34 4.03
C GLU A 88 -14.58 20.01 3.22
N LEU A 89 -15.18 19.26 2.29
CA LEU A 89 -16.33 19.69 1.49
C LEU A 89 -17.61 19.03 1.99
N ASP A 90 -18.73 19.72 1.82
CA ASP A 90 -20.06 19.21 2.13
C ASP A 90 -20.50 18.20 1.07
N ALA A 91 -20.36 16.90 1.38
CA ALA A 91 -20.60 15.82 0.43
C ALA A 91 -22.01 15.86 -0.20
N GLU A 92 -23.03 16.25 0.56
CA GLU A 92 -24.42 16.33 0.10
C GLU A 92 -24.60 17.40 -0.99
N LYS A 93 -23.81 18.48 -0.96
CA LYS A 93 -23.82 19.53 -2.00
C LYS A 93 -23.12 19.13 -3.29
N HIS A 94 -22.34 18.06 -3.27
CA HIS A 94 -21.50 17.62 -4.39
C HIS A 94 -21.96 16.30 -5.02
N GLY A 95 -23.25 15.95 -4.89
CA GLY A 95 -23.81 14.72 -5.45
C GLY A 95 -23.61 14.55 -6.97
N GLU A 96 -23.70 15.65 -7.74
CA GLU A 96 -23.47 15.59 -9.19
C GLU A 96 -22.00 15.37 -9.54
N LEU A 97 -21.06 16.00 -8.83
CA LEU A 97 -19.63 15.72 -8.97
C LEU A 97 -19.32 14.24 -8.72
N LEU A 98 -19.83 13.70 -7.60
CA LEU A 98 -19.68 12.29 -7.26
C LEU A 98 -20.22 11.39 -8.38
N TYR A 99 -21.36 11.74 -8.97
CA TYR A 99 -21.93 11.01 -10.10
C TYR A 99 -21.00 11.03 -11.32
N GLN A 100 -20.46 12.19 -11.70
CA GLN A 100 -19.52 12.30 -12.82
C GLN A 100 -18.23 11.50 -12.58
N LEU A 101 -17.71 11.50 -11.35
CA LEU A 101 -16.55 10.68 -10.98
C LEU A 101 -16.86 9.17 -11.04
N GLN A 102 -18.04 8.74 -10.60
CA GLN A 102 -18.47 7.34 -10.75
C GLN A 102 -18.66 6.97 -12.23
N ARG A 103 -19.21 7.89 -13.04
CA ARG A 103 -19.35 7.73 -14.49
C ARG A 103 -17.99 7.52 -15.15
N LEU A 104 -17.01 8.36 -14.81
CA LEU A 104 -15.63 8.22 -15.27
C LEU A 104 -15.04 6.85 -14.91
N ASN A 105 -15.18 6.41 -13.65
CA ASN A 105 -14.69 5.11 -13.19
C ASN A 105 -15.37 3.92 -13.88
N TYR A 106 -16.67 4.03 -14.17
CA TYR A 106 -17.46 2.94 -14.73
C TYR A 106 -17.23 2.76 -16.23
N PHE A 107 -17.21 3.86 -16.99
CA PHE A 107 -17.06 3.83 -18.44
C PHE A 107 -15.60 3.93 -18.89
N GLY A 108 -14.70 4.44 -18.04
CA GLY A 108 -13.32 4.75 -18.36
C GLY A 108 -13.17 6.10 -19.09
N GLY A 109 -11.94 6.64 -19.07
CA GLY A 109 -11.64 7.96 -19.62
C GLY A 109 -11.94 8.10 -21.11
N GLY A 110 -11.60 7.09 -21.92
CA GLY A 110 -11.86 7.13 -23.36
C GLY A 110 -13.34 7.35 -23.71
N VAL A 111 -14.24 6.63 -23.03
CA VAL A 111 -15.69 6.79 -23.23
C VAL A 111 -16.19 8.08 -22.61
N TYR A 112 -15.75 8.41 -21.39
CA TYR A 112 -16.18 9.61 -20.69
C TYR A 112 -15.84 10.90 -21.46
N PHE A 113 -14.59 11.04 -21.93
CA PHE A 113 -14.11 12.24 -22.59
C PHE A 113 -14.44 12.32 -24.08
N SER A 114 -14.75 11.20 -24.74
CA SER A 114 -15.19 11.23 -26.16
C SER A 114 -16.62 11.74 -26.33
N GLY A 115 -17.45 11.69 -25.28
CA GLY A 115 -18.87 12.06 -25.36
C GLY A 115 -19.72 11.13 -26.25
N ILE A 116 -19.12 10.07 -26.80
CA ILE A 116 -19.82 9.07 -27.59
C ILE A 116 -20.40 8.05 -26.61
N GLU A 117 -21.70 8.14 -26.37
CA GLU A 117 -22.40 7.06 -25.69
C GLU A 117 -22.34 5.81 -26.58
N ASP A 118 -21.80 4.73 -26.03
CA ASP A 118 -21.71 3.44 -26.71
C ASP A 118 -23.14 2.92 -26.99
N GLY A 119 -23.64 3.19 -28.20
CA GLY A 119 -24.96 2.83 -28.68
C GLY A 119 -25.23 1.31 -28.67
N SER A 120 -24.20 0.47 -28.51
CA SER A 120 -24.38 -0.97 -28.27
C SER A 120 -25.03 -1.27 -26.90
N LYS A 121 -25.21 -0.24 -26.05
CA LYS A 121 -25.84 -0.32 -24.73
C LYS A 121 -27.13 0.52 -24.64
N GLU A 122 -27.89 0.67 -25.72
CA GLU A 122 -29.15 1.46 -25.76
C GLU A 122 -30.26 0.99 -24.78
N GLY A 123 -30.16 -0.22 -24.20
CA GLY A 123 -30.99 -0.64 -23.05
C GLY A 123 -30.29 -0.55 -21.68
N GLY A 124 -28.99 -0.25 -21.68
CA GLY A 124 -28.10 -0.22 -20.52
C GLY A 124 -27.82 1.18 -19.98
N ALA A 125 -28.03 2.25 -20.75
CA ALA A 125 -27.75 3.63 -20.31
C ALA A 125 -28.59 4.03 -19.08
N SER A 126 -29.91 3.79 -19.11
CA SER A 126 -30.80 4.07 -17.96
C SER A 126 -30.48 3.21 -16.73
N ARG A 127 -30.09 1.94 -16.95
CA ARG A 127 -29.70 1.02 -15.87
C ARG A 127 -28.35 1.41 -15.26
N ALA A 128 -27.40 1.82 -16.09
CA ALA A 128 -26.09 2.31 -15.65
C ALA A 128 -26.23 3.63 -14.89
N GLU A 129 -27.02 4.57 -15.39
CA GLU A 129 -27.31 5.81 -14.68
C GLU A 129 -27.91 5.54 -13.30
N SER A 130 -28.96 4.71 -13.23
CA SER A 130 -29.60 4.34 -11.97
C SER A 130 -28.61 3.69 -11.00
N TYR A 131 -27.77 2.78 -11.50
CA TYR A 131 -26.72 2.12 -10.71
C TYR A 131 -25.67 3.10 -10.17
N LEU A 132 -25.23 4.06 -10.99
CA LEU A 132 -24.23 5.06 -10.59
C LEU A 132 -24.81 6.05 -9.57
N ARG A 133 -26.04 6.51 -9.77
CA ARG A 133 -26.73 7.36 -8.80
C ARG A 133 -26.97 6.62 -7.47
N GLU A 134 -27.28 5.33 -7.52
CA GLU A 134 -27.38 4.49 -6.32
C GLU A 134 -26.04 4.37 -5.58
N LYS A 135 -24.91 4.24 -6.30
CA LYS A 135 -23.59 4.29 -5.66
C LYS A 135 -23.32 5.61 -4.95
N VAL A 136 -23.68 6.73 -5.55
CA VAL A 136 -23.54 8.05 -4.92
C VAL A 136 -24.39 8.14 -3.66
N ARG A 137 -25.66 7.73 -3.75
CA ARG A 137 -26.56 7.67 -2.60
C ARG A 137 -26.00 6.79 -1.48
N ALA A 138 -25.50 5.60 -1.81
CA ALA A 138 -24.90 4.70 -0.84
C ALA A 138 -23.64 5.29 -0.21
N PHE A 139 -22.80 6.00 -0.97
CA PHE A 139 -21.63 6.71 -0.43
C PHE A 139 -22.05 7.75 0.61
N LEU A 140 -23.02 8.61 0.27
CA LEU A 140 -23.53 9.66 1.16
C LEU A 140 -24.18 9.06 2.42
N GLN A 141 -25.08 8.08 2.26
CA GLN A 141 -25.78 7.43 3.36
C GLN A 141 -24.85 6.71 4.36
N ASN A 142 -23.69 6.23 3.89
CA ASN A 142 -22.69 5.59 4.74
C ASN A 142 -21.72 6.59 5.39
N GLY A 143 -22.01 7.90 5.33
CA GLY A 143 -21.18 8.94 5.92
C GLY A 143 -19.90 9.21 5.11
N GLY A 144 -19.97 9.07 3.78
CA GLY A 144 -18.87 9.40 2.89
C GLY A 144 -18.42 10.86 3.04
N GLN A 145 -17.12 11.08 3.05
CA GLN A 145 -16.50 12.39 3.21
C GLN A 145 -15.76 12.77 1.92
N ILE A 146 -15.84 14.05 1.57
CA ILE A 146 -15.13 14.61 0.42
C ILE A 146 -14.14 15.63 0.95
N ARG A 147 -12.87 15.47 0.57
CA ARG A 147 -11.78 16.37 0.92
C ARG A 147 -11.14 16.90 -0.33
N LEU A 148 -10.78 18.16 -0.34
CA LEU A 148 -10.16 18.83 -1.48
C LEU A 148 -8.79 19.38 -1.08
N TRP A 149 -7.79 19.11 -1.90
CA TRP A 149 -6.49 19.75 -1.77
C TRP A 149 -6.13 20.44 -3.08
N ARG A 150 -5.94 21.75 -3.01
CA ARG A 150 -5.48 22.57 -4.14
C ARG A 150 -3.98 22.77 -4.01
N THR A 151 -3.24 22.37 -5.03
CA THR A 151 -1.78 22.27 -4.90
C THR A 151 -1.06 22.45 -6.24
N PRO A 152 0.10 23.13 -6.27
CA PRO A 152 0.92 23.25 -7.46
C PRO A 152 1.72 21.97 -7.77
N LEU A 153 1.30 20.79 -7.27
CA LEU A 153 2.00 19.52 -7.48
C LEU A 153 2.45 19.37 -8.94
N PRO A 154 3.73 19.00 -9.18
CA PRO A 154 4.26 18.91 -10.53
C PRO A 154 3.60 17.82 -11.37
N LYS A 155 3.74 18.00 -12.69
CA LYS A 155 3.08 17.31 -13.81
C LYS A 155 3.22 15.77 -13.82
N ASN A 156 4.05 15.20 -12.95
CA ASN A 156 4.47 13.79 -12.99
C ASN A 156 3.75 12.89 -11.99
N PHE A 157 2.74 13.38 -11.26
CA PHE A 157 1.72 12.50 -10.71
C PHE A 157 1.13 11.74 -11.89
N GLY A 158 1.49 10.46 -12.09
CA GLY A 158 1.26 9.69 -13.32
C GLY A 158 -0.18 9.64 -13.88
N MET A 159 -1.13 10.28 -13.19
CA MET A 159 -2.46 10.68 -13.66
C MET A 159 -2.44 11.65 -14.87
N LEU A 160 -1.39 12.47 -15.02
CA LEU A 160 -1.23 13.42 -16.13
C LEU A 160 -0.21 12.98 -17.18
N ALA A 161 0.29 11.73 -17.10
CA ALA A 161 1.30 11.24 -18.04
C ALA A 161 0.84 11.39 -19.50
N GLY A 162 1.63 12.09 -20.31
CA GLY A 162 1.30 12.37 -21.72
C GLY A 162 0.21 13.42 -21.94
N SER A 163 -0.30 14.09 -20.90
CA SER A 163 -1.10 15.31 -21.07
C SER A 163 -0.19 16.45 -21.53
N PRO A 164 -0.64 17.36 -22.41
CA PRO A 164 0.07 18.59 -22.68
C PRO A 164 0.36 19.32 -21.37
N GLU A 165 1.54 19.92 -21.28
CA GLU A 165 1.97 20.70 -20.12
C GLU A 165 0.91 21.75 -19.78
N THR A 166 0.34 21.67 -18.59
CA THR A 166 -0.62 22.66 -18.12
C THR A 166 -0.03 23.39 -16.93
N ALA A 167 0.14 24.70 -17.10
CA ALA A 167 0.52 25.60 -16.02
C ALA A 167 -0.70 25.80 -15.11
N GLY A 168 -0.56 25.59 -13.81
CA GLY A 168 -1.60 25.89 -12.83
C GLY A 168 -1.75 24.81 -11.75
N PRO A 169 -2.41 25.14 -10.63
CA PRO A 169 -2.66 24.19 -9.55
C PRO A 169 -3.54 23.01 -10.03
N LEU A 170 -3.36 21.87 -9.35
CA LEU A 170 -4.22 20.70 -9.44
C LEU A 170 -5.21 20.71 -8.29
N ASN A 171 -6.44 20.28 -8.56
CA ASN A 171 -7.44 20.02 -7.53
C ASN A 171 -7.53 18.51 -7.33
N ILE A 172 -7.04 18.06 -6.18
CA ILE A 172 -7.07 16.65 -5.80
C ILE A 172 -8.22 16.46 -4.82
N LEU A 173 -9.19 15.64 -5.22
CA LEU A 173 -10.30 15.25 -4.39
C LEU A 173 -9.98 13.90 -3.73
N GLN A 174 -10.11 13.78 -2.42
CA GLN A 174 -10.10 12.51 -1.71
C GLN A 174 -11.54 12.16 -1.30
N LEU A 175 -11.99 10.96 -1.69
CA LEU A 175 -13.24 10.38 -1.26
C LEU A 175 -12.95 9.37 -0.15
N ARG A 176 -13.33 9.66 1.09
CA ARG A 176 -13.24 8.71 2.20
C ARG A 176 -14.59 8.08 2.46
N SER A 177 -14.59 6.77 2.69
CA SER A 177 -15.77 6.02 3.12
C SER A 177 -15.41 5.17 4.31
N LYS A 178 -16.34 4.99 5.25
CA LYS A 178 -16.17 3.96 6.27
C LYS A 178 -16.07 2.60 5.59
N VAL A 179 -15.12 1.77 6.02
CA VAL A 179 -15.06 0.38 5.56
C VAL A 179 -16.20 -0.38 6.27
N PRO A 180 -17.19 -0.91 5.55
CA PRO A 180 -18.22 -1.72 6.20
C PRO A 180 -17.57 -2.94 6.86
N LEU A 181 -17.97 -3.28 8.08
CA LEU A 181 -17.39 -4.38 8.87
C LEU A 181 -17.32 -5.72 8.11
N HIS A 182 -18.29 -6.01 7.24
CA HIS A 182 -18.27 -7.22 6.41
C HIS A 182 -17.14 -7.21 5.37
N ARG A 183 -16.82 -6.04 4.80
CA ARG A 183 -15.69 -5.86 3.88
C ARG A 183 -14.34 -5.83 4.60
N ALA A 184 -14.29 -5.44 5.86
CA ALA A 184 -13.03 -5.44 6.61
C ALA A 184 -12.41 -6.84 6.67
N LYS A 185 -13.25 -7.88 6.80
CA LYS A 185 -12.84 -9.29 6.72
C LYS A 185 -12.34 -9.68 5.34
N ASP A 186 -13.05 -9.28 4.29
CA ASP A 186 -12.65 -9.55 2.90
C ASP A 186 -11.31 -8.88 2.55
N LEU A 187 -11.00 -7.75 3.19
CA LEU A 187 -9.74 -7.02 3.06
C LEU A 187 -8.62 -7.56 3.96
N GLY A 188 -8.91 -8.59 4.78
CA GLY A 188 -7.96 -9.17 5.73
C GLY A 188 -7.54 -8.24 6.86
N LEU A 189 -8.31 -7.18 7.12
CA LEU A 189 -7.97 -6.17 8.12
C LEU A 189 -8.06 -6.69 9.56
N ASP A 190 -8.89 -7.71 9.79
CA ASP A 190 -8.97 -8.42 11.07
C ASP A 190 -7.80 -9.39 11.30
N GLN A 191 -6.93 -9.57 10.30
CA GLN A 191 -5.79 -10.49 10.32
C GLN A 191 -4.45 -9.77 10.48
N CYS A 192 -4.47 -8.47 10.79
CA CYS A 192 -3.27 -7.65 11.01
C CYS A 192 -2.92 -7.60 12.51
N PRO A 193 -2.09 -8.54 13.03
CA PRO A 193 -1.75 -8.53 14.44
C PRO A 193 -0.97 -7.27 14.79
N ASP A 194 -1.32 -6.64 15.91
CA ASP A 194 -0.62 -5.49 16.49
C ASP A 194 -0.55 -4.22 15.60
N ILE A 195 -1.27 -4.19 14.47
CA ILE A 195 -1.39 -3.01 13.60
C ILE A 195 -2.77 -2.37 13.83
N SER A 196 -2.80 -1.09 14.18
CA SER A 196 -4.05 -0.33 14.24
C SER A 196 -4.58 -0.07 12.83
N VAL A 197 -5.70 -0.69 12.50
CA VAL A 197 -6.34 -0.51 11.19
C VAL A 197 -7.21 0.74 11.17
N PRO A 198 -7.05 1.63 10.17
CA PRO A 198 -8.00 2.72 9.95
C PRO A 198 -9.38 2.20 9.54
N GLU A 199 -10.45 2.74 10.14
CA GLU A 199 -11.85 2.35 9.85
C GLU A 199 -12.42 2.98 8.55
N TRP A 200 -11.55 3.42 7.65
CA TRP A 200 -11.91 4.10 6.42
C TRP A 200 -11.07 3.60 5.26
N SER A 201 -11.63 3.66 4.04
CA SER A 201 -10.88 3.52 2.80
C SER A 201 -10.95 4.84 2.05
N SER A 202 -9.94 5.14 1.24
CA SER A 202 -9.96 6.33 0.40
C SER A 202 -9.70 6.04 -1.07
N SER A 203 -10.13 6.96 -1.91
CA SER A 203 -9.64 7.08 -3.28
C SER A 203 -9.40 8.55 -3.59
N ILE A 204 -8.39 8.83 -4.42
CA ILE A 204 -8.08 10.18 -4.87
C ILE A 204 -8.53 10.37 -6.32
N MET A 205 -8.90 11.58 -6.72
CA MET A 205 -9.31 11.91 -8.10
C MET A 205 -8.84 13.33 -8.45
N LEU A 206 -8.55 13.60 -9.72
CA LEU A 206 -8.40 14.98 -10.19
C LEU A 206 -9.76 15.53 -10.62
N VAL A 207 -10.06 16.74 -10.16
CA VAL A 207 -11.30 17.45 -10.49
C VAL A 207 -11.02 18.80 -11.12
N ASN A 208 -11.98 19.32 -11.87
CA ASN A 208 -11.91 20.67 -12.42
C ASN A 208 -12.10 21.74 -11.33
N ASP A 209 -11.79 23.00 -11.67
CA ASP A 209 -11.77 24.12 -10.71
C ASP A 209 -13.14 24.45 -10.10
N ASP A 210 -14.21 24.26 -10.88
CA ASP A 210 -15.60 24.50 -10.48
C ASP A 210 -16.25 23.29 -9.79
N LEU A 211 -15.50 22.19 -9.62
CA LEU A 211 -15.94 20.96 -8.94
C LEU A 211 -17.20 20.36 -9.57
N THR A 212 -17.34 20.45 -10.89
CA THR A 212 -18.47 19.87 -11.64
C THR A 212 -18.14 18.51 -12.27
N GLY A 213 -16.87 18.15 -12.36
CA GLY A 213 -16.46 16.87 -12.93
C GLY A 213 -14.96 16.57 -12.80
N PRO A 214 -14.49 15.52 -13.49
CA PRO A 214 -13.08 15.20 -13.56
C PRO A 214 -12.28 16.32 -14.24
N ASP A 215 -11.01 16.44 -13.85
CA ASP A 215 -10.10 17.39 -14.48
C ASP A 215 -9.92 17.06 -15.97
N PRO A 216 -10.13 18.02 -16.90
CA PRO A 216 -10.04 17.79 -18.34
C PRO A 216 -8.62 17.47 -18.81
N ARG A 217 -7.60 17.69 -17.98
CA ARG A 217 -6.20 17.37 -18.27
C ARG A 217 -5.90 15.87 -18.10
N LEU A 218 -6.83 15.09 -17.58
CA LEU A 218 -6.68 13.64 -17.49
C LEU A 218 -6.55 13.03 -18.89
N ASN A 219 -5.47 12.28 -19.12
CA ASN A 219 -5.24 11.61 -20.41
C ASN A 219 -6.20 10.42 -20.57
N PRO A 220 -7.12 10.40 -21.56
CA PRO A 220 -8.12 9.35 -21.72
C PRO A 220 -7.55 7.93 -21.84
N SER A 221 -6.37 7.78 -22.45
CA SER A 221 -5.67 6.51 -22.67
C SER A 221 -4.99 5.99 -21.39
N VAL A 222 -4.48 6.89 -20.55
CA VAL A 222 -3.90 6.55 -19.24
C VAL A 222 -4.99 6.30 -18.21
N THR A 223 -6.13 6.98 -18.34
CA THR A 223 -7.26 6.91 -17.40
C THR A 223 -7.85 5.50 -17.26
N GLN A 224 -7.83 4.63 -18.28
CA GLN A 224 -8.41 3.28 -18.15
C GLN A 224 -7.57 2.31 -17.31
N ALA A 225 -6.23 2.40 -17.37
CA ALA A 225 -5.30 1.65 -16.52
C ALA A 225 -4.95 2.40 -15.22
N GLY A 226 -4.88 3.73 -15.30
CA GLY A 226 -4.54 4.66 -14.23
C GLY A 226 -5.62 4.75 -13.17
N LEU A 227 -6.91 4.78 -13.51
CA LEU A 227 -8.00 4.79 -12.51
C LEU A 227 -8.01 3.54 -11.63
N ARG A 228 -7.56 2.39 -12.15
CA ARG A 228 -7.37 1.18 -11.35
C ARG A 228 -6.23 1.31 -10.35
N ASN A 229 -5.16 2.02 -10.71
CA ASN A 229 -4.04 2.29 -9.81
C ASN A 229 -4.36 3.40 -8.80
N ILE A 230 -5.19 4.37 -9.18
CA ILE A 230 -5.62 5.51 -8.36
C ILE A 230 -6.47 5.06 -7.16
N ASN A 231 -7.26 4.00 -7.31
CA ASN A 231 -8.06 3.45 -6.20
C ASN A 231 -7.22 2.81 -5.07
N ASN A 232 -5.92 2.61 -5.27
CA ASN A 232 -4.96 2.14 -4.25
C ASN A 232 -3.81 3.14 -4.06
N THR A 233 -4.02 4.39 -4.50
CA THR A 233 -3.03 5.44 -4.39
C THR A 233 -3.39 6.37 -3.23
N GLU A 234 -2.45 6.57 -2.33
CA GLU A 234 -2.56 7.52 -1.23
C GLU A 234 -1.58 8.67 -1.43
N ILE A 235 -1.91 9.83 -0.86
CA ILE A 235 -0.99 10.97 -0.79
C ILE A 235 -0.74 11.30 0.68
N TRP A 236 0.53 11.28 1.07
CA TRP A 236 0.95 11.67 2.42
C TRP A 236 2.07 12.68 2.36
N MET A 237 2.09 13.57 3.34
CA MET A 237 3.16 14.53 3.56
C MET A 237 4.22 13.90 4.47
N TYR A 238 5.47 13.95 4.04
CA TYR A 238 6.62 13.63 4.88
C TYR A 238 7.53 14.84 4.92
N LYS A 239 7.75 15.42 6.11
CA LYS A 239 8.52 16.67 6.29
C LYS A 239 8.06 17.79 5.34
N GLU A 240 6.74 18.02 5.28
CA GLU A 240 6.10 19.01 4.39
C GLU A 240 6.26 18.77 2.88
N ILE A 241 6.77 17.59 2.47
CA ILE A 241 6.89 17.21 1.06
C ILE A 241 5.84 16.14 0.74
N PRO A 242 5.00 16.35 -0.27
CA PRO A 242 4.02 15.36 -0.69
C PRO A 242 4.68 14.16 -1.38
N HIS A 243 4.19 12.99 -1.04
CA HIS A 243 4.62 11.72 -1.61
C HIS A 243 3.39 10.93 -2.04
N ARG A 244 3.48 10.33 -3.23
CA ARG A 244 2.46 9.42 -3.72
C ARG A 244 2.83 8.00 -3.36
N PHE A 245 1.90 7.27 -2.78
CA PHE A 245 2.08 5.87 -2.38
C PHE A 245 1.19 4.98 -3.23
N SER A 246 1.75 3.91 -3.80
CA SER A 246 1.01 2.77 -4.34
C SER A 246 1.28 1.62 -3.37
N ILE A 247 0.28 1.28 -2.56
CA ILE A 247 0.42 0.26 -1.50
C ILE A 247 -0.42 -0.94 -1.89
N ARG A 248 0.23 -2.09 -1.95
CA ARG A 248 -0.35 -3.39 -2.30
C ARG A 248 0.04 -4.41 -1.24
N GLU A 249 -0.56 -5.59 -1.34
CA GLU A 249 -0.35 -6.68 -0.37
C GLU A 249 1.12 -7.08 -0.23
N GLU A 250 1.91 -7.01 -1.32
CA GLU A 250 3.30 -7.46 -1.33
C GLU A 250 4.28 -6.36 -1.78
N SER A 251 3.80 -5.12 -2.01
CA SER A 251 4.66 -4.01 -2.39
C SER A 251 4.21 -2.66 -1.86
N VAL A 252 5.18 -1.83 -1.50
CA VAL A 252 4.99 -0.40 -1.21
C VAL A 252 5.88 0.38 -2.16
N GLU A 253 5.28 1.14 -3.05
CA GLU A 253 5.95 1.98 -4.03
C GLU A 253 5.71 3.45 -3.68
N ILE A 254 6.79 4.21 -3.51
CA ILE A 254 6.73 5.64 -3.22
C ILE A 254 7.26 6.39 -4.44
N TYR A 255 6.50 7.36 -4.89
CA TYR A 255 6.86 8.24 -5.99
C TYR A 255 7.04 9.65 -5.47
N ARG A 256 8.06 10.31 -6.00
CA ARG A 256 8.32 11.72 -5.80
C ARG A 256 8.01 12.52 -7.05
N ASP A 257 7.60 13.74 -6.79
CA ASP A 257 7.15 14.78 -7.70
C ASP A 257 8.16 15.17 -8.80
N ASP A 258 9.46 14.96 -8.58
CA ASP A 258 10.53 15.42 -9.45
C ASP A 258 10.93 14.43 -10.56
N LEU A 259 10.44 13.18 -10.56
CA LEU A 259 10.87 12.16 -11.51
C LEU A 259 9.68 11.55 -12.28
N PRO A 260 9.68 11.58 -13.63
CA PRO A 260 8.60 11.00 -14.42
C PRO A 260 8.58 9.48 -14.27
N LEU A 261 7.49 8.96 -13.69
CA LEU A 261 7.06 7.55 -13.70
C LEU A 261 7.99 6.51 -13.04
N SER A 262 9.15 6.89 -12.52
CA SER A 262 10.01 5.97 -11.78
C SER A 262 9.65 5.99 -10.30
N GLU A 263 9.29 4.84 -9.71
CA GLU A 263 9.27 4.70 -8.25
C GLU A 263 10.62 5.16 -7.68
N PHE A 264 10.57 6.04 -6.69
CA PHE A 264 11.74 6.52 -5.97
C PHE A 264 12.19 5.49 -4.93
N CYS A 265 11.22 4.85 -4.29
CA CYS A 265 11.39 3.79 -3.31
C CYS A 265 10.46 2.64 -3.67
N ARG A 266 10.96 1.41 -3.55
CA ARG A 266 10.14 0.21 -3.68
C ARG A 266 10.54 -0.80 -2.62
N LEU A 267 9.60 -1.08 -1.73
CA LEU A 267 9.68 -2.10 -0.70
C LEU A 267 8.85 -3.31 -1.15
N VAL A 268 9.40 -4.50 -0.97
CA VAL A 268 8.77 -5.76 -1.41
C VAL A 268 8.75 -6.74 -0.25
N TYR A 269 7.60 -7.36 -0.03
CA TYR A 269 7.47 -8.45 0.91
C TYR A 269 7.92 -9.75 0.25
N SER A 270 8.92 -10.40 0.84
CA SER A 270 9.36 -11.73 0.42
C SER A 270 9.05 -12.73 1.51
N ARG A 271 8.36 -13.81 1.15
CA ARG A 271 8.20 -14.96 2.04
C ARG A 271 9.54 -15.69 2.10
N SER A 272 10.01 -16.07 3.29
CA SER A 272 11.14 -16.99 3.37
C SER A 272 10.77 -18.26 2.62
N ALA A 273 11.55 -18.62 1.61
CA ALA A 273 11.43 -19.92 0.98
C ALA A 273 11.58 -20.98 2.09
N GLN A 274 10.55 -21.82 2.26
CA GLN A 274 10.76 -23.08 2.96
C GLN A 274 11.85 -23.81 2.17
N GLY A 275 12.89 -24.28 2.88
CA GLY A 275 13.94 -25.07 2.25
C GLY A 275 13.31 -26.20 1.44
N GLU A 276 13.55 -26.17 0.12
CA GLU A 276 13.51 -27.39 -0.68
C GLU A 276 14.69 -28.24 -0.18
N GLU A 277 14.43 -29.09 0.80
CA GLU A 277 15.23 -30.31 1.05
C GLU A 277 14.71 -31.45 0.19
#